data_AF-A0A3D1CVM7-F1
#
_entry.id   AF-A0A3D1CVM7-F1
#
_cell.length_a   1.000
_cell.length_b   1.000
_cell.length_c   1.000
_cell.angle_alpha   90.00
_cell.angle_beta   90.00
_cell.angle_gamma   90.00
#
_symmetry.space_group_name_H-M   'P 1'
#
loop_
_entity.id
_entity.type
_entity.pdbx_description
1 polymer ?
#
loop_
_entity_poly.entity_id
_entity_poly.type
_entity_poly.pdbx_seq_one_letter_code
_entity_poly.pdbx_strand_id
1 'polypeptide(L)'
;QVNSEHCRHKIFNGKFIIDGEEKELSLFQLIKRTSQVNPNNLISAYKDNVAFVQGPLIEQFAPASGDKPDFFRTKEVESVLSLKAETHNFPTTVEPFNGAATGTGGEIRDRLAG
;
A
#
# COMPACT_ATOMS: atom_id res chain seq x y z
N GLN A 1 -16.97 -3.63 14.34
CA GLN A 1 -16.16 -3.20 13.17
C GLN A 1 -14.90 -4.04 12.96
N VAL A 2 -14.02 -4.20 13.96
CA VAL A 2 -12.71 -4.88 13.83
C VAL A 2 -12.78 -6.33 13.29
N ASN A 3 -13.87 -7.06 13.53
CA ASN A 3 -14.02 -8.45 13.09
C ASN A 3 -14.83 -8.61 11.79
N SER A 4 -15.08 -7.52 11.06
CA SER A 4 -15.70 -7.59 9.73
C SER A 4 -14.79 -8.29 8.72
N GLU A 5 -15.35 -8.75 7.60
CA GLU A 5 -14.55 -9.32 6.52
C GLU A 5 -13.57 -8.30 5.94
N HIS A 6 -14.04 -7.08 5.69
CA HIS A 6 -13.24 -5.97 5.19
C HIS A 6 -12.00 -5.67 6.05
N CYS A 7 -12.09 -5.82 7.39
CA CYS A 7 -10.95 -5.57 8.28
C CYS A 7 -10.04 -6.79 8.45
N ARG A 8 -10.60 -8.01 8.49
CA ARG A 8 -9.85 -9.22 8.85
C ARG A 8 -9.35 -10.01 7.63
N HIS A 9 -9.88 -9.75 6.45
CA HIS A 9 -9.52 -10.46 5.23
C HIS A 9 -9.60 -11.99 5.43
N LYS A 10 -10.72 -12.48 6.02
CA LYS A 10 -10.84 -13.89 6.41
C LYS A 10 -10.85 -14.79 5.19
N ILE A 11 -11.42 -14.35 4.07
CA ILE A 11 -11.40 -15.06 2.80
C ILE A 11 -9.95 -15.23 2.31
N PHE A 12 -9.15 -14.17 2.33
CA PHE A 12 -7.76 -14.22 1.89
C PHE A 12 -6.86 -15.11 2.75
N ASN A 13 -7.19 -15.26 4.03
CA ASN A 13 -6.48 -16.10 4.99
C ASN A 13 -7.12 -17.49 5.18
N GLY A 14 -8.26 -17.75 4.52
CA GLY A 14 -9.03 -18.98 4.68
C GLY A 14 -8.39 -20.17 3.99
N LYS A 15 -8.92 -21.36 4.31
CA LYS A 15 -8.63 -22.61 3.59
C LYS A 15 -9.53 -22.72 2.37
N PHE A 16 -8.97 -23.22 1.27
CA PHE A 16 -9.69 -23.41 0.02
C PHE A 16 -9.77 -24.90 -0.30
N ILE A 17 -10.98 -25.38 -0.59
CA ILE A 17 -11.23 -26.73 -1.13
C ILE A 17 -11.81 -26.52 -2.52
N ILE A 18 -11.10 -26.98 -3.55
CA ILE A 18 -11.51 -26.84 -4.96
C ILE A 18 -11.62 -28.25 -5.52
N ASP A 19 -12.81 -28.59 -6.03
CA ASP A 19 -13.13 -29.91 -6.58
C ASP A 19 -12.84 -31.09 -5.63
N GLY A 20 -13.06 -30.85 -4.34
CA GLY A 20 -12.84 -31.84 -3.28
C GLY A 20 -11.42 -31.89 -2.73
N GLU A 21 -10.48 -31.12 -3.27
CA GLU A 21 -9.08 -31.07 -2.82
C GLU A 21 -8.78 -29.82 -1.98
N GLU A 22 -8.31 -29.99 -0.75
CA GLU A 22 -7.79 -28.90 0.08
C GLU A 22 -6.47 -28.36 -0.49
N LYS A 23 -6.39 -27.05 -0.68
CA LYS A 23 -5.19 -26.38 -1.19
C LYS A 23 -4.28 -25.97 -0.04
N GLU A 24 -2.98 -26.21 -0.22
CA GLU A 24 -1.96 -26.03 0.83
C GLU A 24 -1.78 -24.57 1.26
N LEU A 25 -1.98 -23.63 0.34
CA LEU A 25 -1.75 -22.19 0.57
C LEU A 25 -3.06 -21.41 0.49
N SER A 26 -3.21 -20.44 1.39
CA SER A 26 -4.24 -19.40 1.26
C SER A 26 -3.91 -18.42 0.15
N LEU A 27 -4.90 -17.62 -0.28
CA LEU A 27 -4.68 -16.57 -1.28
C LEU A 27 -3.59 -15.59 -0.85
N PHE A 28 -3.57 -15.19 0.43
CA PHE A 28 -2.56 -14.27 0.93
C PHE A 28 -1.16 -14.89 0.97
N GLN A 29 -1.04 -16.19 1.27
CA GLN A 29 0.23 -16.90 1.18
C GLN A 29 0.74 -16.99 -0.26
N LEU A 30 -0.15 -17.21 -1.24
CA LEU A 30 0.21 -17.17 -2.66
C LEU A 30 0.73 -15.79 -3.07
N ILE A 31 0.12 -14.70 -2.59
CA ILE A 31 0.60 -13.34 -2.84
C ILE A 31 2.00 -13.13 -2.21
N LYS A 32 2.20 -13.51 -0.94
CA LYS A 32 3.51 -13.40 -0.26
C LYS A 32 4.61 -14.22 -0.93
N ARG A 33 4.25 -15.34 -1.57
CA ARG A 33 5.21 -16.17 -2.30
C ARG A 33 5.87 -15.39 -3.44
N THR A 34 5.18 -14.42 -4.06
CA THR A 34 5.76 -13.59 -5.13
C THR A 34 6.98 -12.81 -4.66
N SER A 35 6.92 -12.17 -3.49
CA SER A 35 8.06 -11.44 -2.90
C SER A 35 9.15 -12.36 -2.36
N GLN A 36 8.81 -13.60 -2.00
CA GLN A 36 9.80 -14.60 -1.58
C GLN A 36 10.60 -15.15 -2.77
N VAL A 37 9.92 -15.38 -3.89
CA VAL A 37 10.54 -15.91 -5.11
C VAL A 37 11.34 -14.82 -5.81
N ASN A 38 10.83 -13.58 -5.87
CA ASN A 38 11.52 -12.45 -6.46
C ASN A 38 11.40 -11.22 -5.55
N PRO A 39 12.36 -11.01 -4.64
CA PRO A 39 12.37 -9.82 -3.78
C PRO A 39 12.70 -8.55 -4.57
N ASN A 40 13.39 -8.65 -5.71
CA ASN A 40 13.84 -7.52 -6.53
C ASN A 40 14.41 -6.37 -5.67
N ASN A 41 13.82 -5.17 -5.76
CA ASN A 41 14.19 -3.97 -5.02
C ASN A 41 13.23 -3.67 -3.85
N LEU A 42 12.58 -4.69 -3.29
CA LEU A 42 11.60 -4.51 -2.24
C LEU A 42 12.26 -4.09 -0.92
N ILE A 43 11.82 -2.96 -0.37
CA ILE A 43 12.25 -2.45 0.94
C ILE A 43 11.27 -2.91 2.03
N SER A 44 9.96 -2.80 1.78
CA SER A 44 8.92 -3.22 2.72
C SER A 44 7.66 -3.71 1.99
N ALA A 45 7.11 -4.83 2.47
CA ALA A 45 5.79 -5.32 2.09
C ALA A 45 5.13 -6.06 3.27
N TYR A 46 3.80 -5.98 3.35
CA TYR A 46 2.95 -6.69 4.31
C TYR A 46 3.20 -6.40 5.80
N LYS A 47 3.95 -5.34 6.11
CA LYS A 47 4.26 -4.90 7.48
C LYS A 47 3.63 -3.54 7.81
N ASP A 48 3.18 -2.82 6.79
CA ASP A 48 2.54 -1.52 6.88
C ASP A 48 1.35 -1.46 5.92
N ASN A 49 0.61 -0.36 5.96
CA ASN A 49 -0.46 -0.05 5.04
C ASN A 49 0.02 0.16 3.61
N VAL A 50 1.31 0.44 3.38
CA VAL A 50 1.90 0.75 2.08
C VAL A 50 3.12 -0.13 1.80
N ALA A 51 3.40 -0.42 0.53
CA ALA A 51 4.62 -1.10 0.12
C ALA A 51 5.68 -0.09 -0.33
N PHE A 52 6.95 -0.39 -0.07
CA PHE A 52 8.08 0.44 -0.49
C PHE A 52 9.06 -0.37 -1.34
N VAL A 53 9.51 0.22 -2.45
CA VAL A 53 10.59 -0.29 -3.28
C VAL A 53 11.67 0.76 -3.44
N GLN A 54 12.92 0.33 -3.68
CA GLN A 54 14.02 1.24 -3.97
C GLN A 54 13.69 2.09 -5.19
N GLY A 55 13.75 3.41 -5.02
CA GLY A 55 13.63 4.38 -6.09
C GLY A 55 14.99 4.76 -6.66
N PRO A 56 15.00 5.52 -7.78
CA PRO A 56 16.23 6.03 -8.35
C PRO A 56 16.84 7.12 -7.44
N LEU A 57 18.07 7.50 -7.76
CA LEU A 57 18.66 8.74 -7.27
C LEU A 57 17.92 9.91 -7.93
N ILE A 58 17.46 10.88 -7.14
CA ILE A 58 16.70 12.04 -7.64
C ILE A 58 17.32 13.34 -7.17
N GLU A 59 17.09 14.40 -7.93
CA GLU A 59 17.32 15.77 -7.45
C GLU A 59 16.07 16.26 -6.71
N GLN A 60 16.23 16.53 -5.41
CA GLN A 60 15.18 17.10 -4.57
C GLN A 60 15.37 18.61 -4.46
N PHE A 61 14.32 19.37 -4.81
CA PHE A 61 14.21 20.79 -4.55
C PHE A 61 13.33 21.04 -3.32
N ALA A 62 13.94 21.49 -2.22
CA ALA A 62 13.25 21.72 -0.95
C ALA A 62 13.95 22.85 -0.15
N PRO A 63 13.28 23.44 0.87
CA PRO A 63 13.95 24.32 1.82
C PRO A 63 15.15 23.62 2.46
N ALA A 64 16.24 24.36 2.69
CA ALA A 64 17.44 23.80 3.31
C ALA A 64 17.20 23.31 4.76
N SER A 65 16.21 23.89 5.45
CA SER A 65 15.72 23.47 6.77
C SER A 65 14.22 23.19 6.70
N GLY A 66 13.75 22.09 7.30
CA GLY A 66 12.32 21.71 7.29
C GLY A 66 11.50 22.26 8.47
N ASP A 67 12.17 22.77 9.49
CA ASP A 67 11.59 23.21 10.77
C ASP A 67 11.52 24.74 10.93
N LYS A 68 12.15 25.49 10.02
CA LYS A 68 12.21 26.95 10.03
C LYS A 68 12.23 27.53 8.62
N PRO A 69 11.88 28.82 8.44
CA PRO A 69 12.05 29.49 7.16
C PRO A 69 13.52 29.42 6.69
N ASP A 70 13.72 28.96 5.47
CA ASP A 70 15.05 28.84 4.86
C ASP A 70 14.94 28.92 3.33
N PHE A 71 16.07 29.15 2.66
CA PHE A 71 16.14 29.18 1.21
C PHE A 71 16.03 27.76 0.62
N PHE A 72 15.39 27.67 -0.55
CA PHE A 72 15.34 26.41 -1.30
C PHE A 72 16.71 26.07 -1.90
N ARG A 73 17.04 24.78 -1.92
CA ARG A 73 18.24 24.23 -2.55
C ARG A 73 17.90 22.93 -3.27
N THR A 74 18.69 22.62 -4.30
CA THR A 74 18.69 21.28 -4.89
C THR A 74 19.73 20.41 -4.19
N LYS A 75 19.39 19.15 -3.98
CA LYS A 75 20.32 18.12 -3.51
C LYS A 75 19.97 16.78 -4.12
N GLU A 76 20.99 15.97 -4.33
CA GLU A 76 20.81 14.59 -4.76
C GLU A 76 20.43 13.71 -3.56
N VAL A 77 19.39 12.90 -3.68
CA VAL A 77 18.90 12.00 -2.62
C VAL A 77 18.52 10.62 -3.17
N GLU A 78 18.80 9.58 -2.39
CA GLU A 78 18.24 8.25 -2.63
C GLU A 78 16.73 8.30 -2.36
N SER A 79 15.92 7.91 -3.34
CA SER A 79 14.46 7.89 -3.18
C SER A 79 13.94 6.49 -2.91
N VAL A 80 12.74 6.44 -2.32
CA VAL A 80 11.91 5.23 -2.24
C VAL A 80 10.59 5.51 -2.94
N LEU A 81 10.03 4.50 -3.59
CA LEU A 81 8.72 4.59 -4.21
C LEU A 81 7.71 3.88 -3.32
N SER A 82 6.69 4.63 -2.89
CA SER A 82 5.55 4.10 -2.16
C SER A 82 4.44 3.66 -3.12
N LEU A 83 3.94 2.44 -2.95
CA LEU A 83 2.86 1.88 -3.77
C LEU A 83 1.73 1.40 -2.89
N LYS A 84 0.53 1.89 -3.19
CA LYS A 84 -0.72 1.52 -2.55
C LYS A 84 -1.85 1.62 -3.58
N ALA A 85 -2.84 0.77 -3.40
CA ALA A 85 -4.10 0.85 -4.12
C ALA A 85 -5.22 0.47 -3.16
N GLU A 86 -6.30 1.23 -3.19
CA GLU A 86 -7.52 0.97 -2.43
C GLU A 86 -8.74 1.07 -3.34
N THR A 87 -9.86 0.55 -2.86
CA THR A 87 -11.15 0.68 -3.55
C THR A 87 -12.18 1.19 -2.57
N HIS A 88 -13.15 1.96 -3.07
CA HIS A 88 -14.20 2.54 -2.25
C HIS A 88 -15.59 2.23 -2.83
N ASN A 89 -15.79 0.97 -3.20
CA ASN A 89 -16.87 0.52 -4.08
C ASN A 89 -18.27 0.81 -3.51
N PHE A 90 -18.60 0.27 -2.34
CA PHE A 90 -19.96 0.36 -1.79
C PHE A 90 -20.42 1.81 -1.59
N PRO A 91 -19.62 2.73 -0.99
CA PRO A 91 -20.06 4.12 -0.85
C PRO A 91 -20.16 4.85 -2.19
N THR A 92 -19.29 4.54 -3.15
CA THR A 92 -19.36 5.12 -4.51
C THR A 92 -20.61 4.66 -5.26
N THR A 93 -21.09 3.44 -5.02
CA THR A 93 -22.37 2.98 -5.57
C THR A 93 -23.56 3.78 -5.03
N VAL A 94 -23.51 4.20 -3.76
CA VAL A 94 -24.59 4.96 -3.11
C VAL A 94 -24.52 6.44 -3.49
N GLU A 95 -23.32 7.03 -3.43
CA GLU A 95 -23.08 8.42 -3.79
C GLU A 95 -21.69 8.54 -4.47
N PRO A 96 -21.65 8.75 -5.79
CA PRO A 96 -20.40 8.65 -6.54
C PRO A 96 -19.36 9.71 -6.20
N PHE A 97 -19.76 10.96 -5.99
CA PHE A 97 -18.80 12.06 -5.88
C PHE A 97 -17.99 11.98 -4.59
N ASN A 98 -18.67 11.92 -3.46
CA ASN A 98 -18.03 11.81 -2.15
C ASN A 98 -17.42 10.42 -1.95
N GLY A 99 -18.04 9.35 -2.47
CA GLY A 99 -17.46 8.01 -2.42
C GLY A 99 -16.08 7.93 -3.08
N ALA A 100 -15.94 8.53 -4.27
CA ALA A 100 -14.65 8.61 -4.97
C ALA A 100 -13.66 9.56 -4.25
N ALA A 101 -14.15 10.71 -3.76
CA ALA A 101 -13.31 11.67 -3.04
C ALA A 101 -12.73 11.10 -1.74
N THR A 102 -13.54 10.41 -0.92
CA THR A 102 -13.06 9.78 0.31
C THR A 102 -12.17 8.57 0.05
N GLY A 103 -12.41 7.82 -1.03
CA GLY A 103 -11.50 6.76 -1.48
C GLY A 103 -10.11 7.30 -1.81
N THR A 104 -10.04 8.37 -2.61
CA THR A 104 -8.79 9.04 -2.95
C THR A 104 -8.10 9.61 -1.70
N GLY A 105 -8.86 10.27 -0.83
CA GLY A 105 -8.32 10.84 0.40
C GLY A 105 -7.80 9.79 1.39
N GLY A 106 -8.43 8.60 1.44
CA GLY A 106 -7.96 7.47 2.26
C GLY A 106 -6.60 6.96 1.79
N GLU A 107 -6.49 6.68 0.49
CA GLU A 107 -5.26 6.18 -0.13
C GLU A 107 -4.08 7.15 0.06
N ILE A 108 -4.29 8.46 -0.14
CA ILE A 108 -3.25 9.48 0.08
C ILE A 108 -2.77 9.48 1.54
N ARG A 109 -3.68 9.36 2.52
CA ARG A 109 -3.28 9.34 3.94
C ARG A 109 -2.45 8.12 4.28
N ASP A 110 -2.80 6.95 3.75
CA ASP A 110 -2.05 5.71 3.97
C ASP A 110 -0.61 5.83 3.45
N ARG A 111 -0.41 6.49 2.29
CA ARG A 111 0.92 6.73 1.73
C ARG A 111 1.77 7.73 2.52
N LEU A 112 1.15 8.61 3.31
CA LEU A 112 1.85 9.60 4.15
C LEU A 112 2.13 9.08 5.57
N ALA A 113 1.42 8.05 6.01
CA ALA A 113 1.48 7.54 7.38
C ALA A 113 2.39 6.30 7.54
N GLY A 114 2.72 5.61 6.45
CA GLY A 114 3.74 4.53 6.43
C GLY A 114 5.13 5.07 6.13
#